data_AF-A0A7L2KRH7-F1
#
_entry.id   AF-A0A7L2KRH7-F1
#
_cell.length_a   1.000
_cell.length_b   1.000
_cell.length_c   1.000
_cell.angle_alpha   90.00
_cell.angle_beta   90.00
_cell.angle_gamma   90.00
#
_symmetry.space_group_name_H-M   'P 1'
#
loop_
_entity.id
_entity.type
_entity.pdbx_description
1 polymer ?
#
loop_
_entity_poly.entity_id
_entity_poly.type
_entity_poly.pdbx_seq_one_letter_code
_entity_poly.pdbx_strand_id
1 'polypeptide(L)'
;YSIISLPLSHLFPPSLSQIFPHPHLFFSPQTVKPHLDTLTCPTHQNWTEGQEETLNCRAGGRPRPQIVCSKGQESLDTESSRRAHRGHAGVYRCRATNELGTAERNVTIWVIC
;
A
#
# COMPACT_ATOMS: atom_id res chain seq x y z
N TYR A 1 -63.17 42.09 -26.86
CA TYR A 1 -61.90 42.37 -26.17
C TYR A 1 -61.69 41.30 -25.12
N SER A 2 -61.05 40.19 -25.50
CA SER A 2 -60.76 39.09 -24.58
C SER A 2 -59.26 38.86 -24.63
N ILE A 3 -58.59 39.26 -23.54
CA ILE A 3 -57.15 39.09 -23.33
C ILE A 3 -56.96 37.62 -22.96
N ILE A 4 -56.45 36.81 -23.88
CA ILE A 4 -56.01 35.44 -23.57
C ILE A 4 -54.57 35.56 -23.07
N SER A 5 -54.42 35.61 -21.75
CA SER A 5 -53.14 35.46 -21.05
C SER A 5 -52.68 34.01 -21.17
N LEU A 6 -51.71 33.75 -22.05
CA LEU A 6 -50.96 32.49 -22.08
C LEU A 6 -50.07 32.43 -20.83
N PRO A 7 -50.12 31.36 -20.01
CA PRO A 7 -49.25 31.24 -18.85
C PRO A 7 -47.82 30.97 -19.29
N LEU A 8 -46.89 31.77 -18.76
CA LEU A 8 -45.46 31.70 -18.97
C LEU A 8 -44.85 30.54 -18.15
N SER A 9 -45.18 29.29 -18.47
CA SER A 9 -44.71 28.10 -17.73
C SER A 9 -43.57 27.33 -18.43
N HIS A 10 -42.84 27.98 -19.33
CA HIS A 10 -41.81 27.34 -20.17
C HIS A 10 -40.35 27.54 -19.70
N LEU A 11 -40.11 27.52 -18.38
CA LEU A 11 -38.74 27.54 -17.83
C LEU A 11 -38.66 26.65 -16.58
N PHE A 12 -38.79 25.33 -16.75
CA PHE A 12 -38.20 24.39 -15.80
C PHE A 12 -37.19 23.53 -16.57
N PRO A 13 -35.88 23.61 -16.27
CA PRO A 13 -34.92 22.68 -16.84
C PRO A 13 -35.29 21.26 -16.42
N PRO A 14 -35.12 20.24 -17.29
CA PRO A 14 -35.33 18.86 -16.89
C PRO A 14 -34.38 18.55 -15.72
N SER A 15 -34.94 17.93 -14.68
CA SER A 15 -34.23 17.50 -13.49
C SER A 15 -32.92 16.78 -13.84
N LEU A 16 -31.85 17.10 -13.10
CA LEU A 16 -30.52 16.47 -13.14
C LEU A 16 -30.52 14.98 -12.72
N SER A 17 -31.63 14.27 -12.91
CA SER A 17 -31.79 12.86 -12.60
C SER A 17 -31.39 11.93 -13.75
N GLN A 18 -30.82 12.45 -14.85
CA GLN A 18 -30.41 11.68 -16.03
C GLN A 18 -28.90 11.71 -16.33
N ILE A 19 -28.04 11.61 -15.31
CA ILE A 19 -26.62 11.30 -15.54
C ILE A 19 -26.23 10.22 -14.54
N PHE A 20 -25.62 9.14 -15.04
CA PHE A 20 -25.14 7.91 -14.35
C PHE A 20 -26.11 6.72 -14.35
N PRO A 21 -26.09 5.88 -15.40
CA PRO A 21 -26.88 4.65 -15.46
C PRO A 21 -26.46 3.57 -14.44
N HIS A 22 -25.40 3.76 -13.62
CA HIS A 22 -25.05 2.81 -12.55
C HIS A 22 -24.29 3.52 -11.40
N PRO A 23 -24.94 3.88 -10.28
CA PRO A 23 -24.27 4.51 -9.12
C PRO A 23 -23.21 3.62 -8.44
N HIS A 24 -23.09 2.35 -8.84
CA HIS A 24 -22.14 1.38 -8.30
C HIS A 24 -20.89 1.13 -9.16
N LEU A 25 -20.79 1.69 -10.37
CA LEU A 25 -19.66 1.40 -11.29
C LEU A 25 -18.52 2.43 -11.25
N PHE A 26 -18.56 3.42 -10.36
CA PHE A 26 -17.55 4.49 -10.32
C PHE A 26 -16.44 4.32 -9.26
N PHE A 27 -16.54 3.34 -8.36
CA PHE A 27 -15.52 3.05 -7.35
C PHE A 27 -14.89 1.67 -7.62
N SER A 28 -14.18 1.52 -8.75
CA SER A 28 -13.22 0.43 -8.83
C SER A 28 -12.11 0.73 -7.81
N PRO A 29 -11.83 -0.15 -6.83
CA PRO A 29 -10.76 0.09 -5.88
C PRO A 29 -9.47 0.26 -6.69
N GLN A 30 -8.80 1.41 -6.55
CA GLN A 30 -7.55 1.67 -7.24
C GLN A 30 -6.54 0.58 -6.85
N THR A 31 -6.31 -0.34 -7.76
CA THR A 31 -5.41 -1.47 -7.61
C THR A 31 -4.00 -1.02 -7.96
N VAL A 32 -3.09 -1.13 -7.00
CA VAL A 32 -1.69 -0.71 -7.14
C VAL A 32 -0.82 -1.93 -6.91
N LYS A 33 0.02 -2.24 -7.90
CA LYS A 33 1.00 -3.32 -7.81
C LYS A 33 1.90 -3.13 -6.58
N PRO A 34 2.34 -4.24 -5.96
CA PRO A 34 3.23 -4.17 -4.83
C PRO A 34 4.54 -3.49 -5.23
N HIS A 35 5.07 -2.66 -4.33
CA HIS A 35 6.37 -2.01 -4.49
C HIS A 35 7.03 -1.85 -3.11
N LEU A 36 8.36 -1.88 -3.10
CA LEU A 36 9.17 -1.62 -1.91
C LEU A 36 9.98 -0.35 -2.15
N ASP A 37 9.49 0.78 -1.65
CA ASP A 37 10.20 2.05 -1.72
C ASP A 37 11.31 2.12 -0.68
N THR A 38 12.36 2.90 -0.95
CA THR A 38 13.46 3.14 -0.01
C THR A 38 13.00 3.87 1.26
N LEU A 39 11.91 4.62 1.17
CA LEU A 39 11.32 5.35 2.31
C LEU A 39 10.63 4.41 3.29
N THR A 40 9.92 3.41 2.78
CA THR A 40 9.15 2.47 3.59
C THR A 40 9.94 1.19 3.90
N CYS A 41 10.94 0.87 3.10
CA CYS A 41 11.86 -0.24 3.28
C CYS A 41 13.29 0.17 2.88
N PRO A 42 14.06 0.73 3.83
CA PRO A 42 15.44 1.11 3.58
C PRO A 42 16.30 -0.13 3.28
N THR A 43 17.22 0.01 2.33
CA THR A 43 18.14 -1.08 1.94
C THR A 43 19.25 -1.32 2.96
N HIS A 44 19.42 -0.43 3.94
CA HIS A 44 20.40 -0.57 5.01
C HIS A 44 19.76 -0.24 6.35
N GLN A 45 19.94 -1.11 7.33
CA GLN A 45 19.47 -0.93 8.70
C GLN A 45 20.61 -1.24 9.67
N ASN A 46 20.74 -0.44 10.72
CA ASN A 46 21.72 -0.64 11.78
C ASN A 46 20.98 -1.10 13.02
N TRP A 47 21.34 -2.26 13.54
CA TRP A 47 20.78 -2.88 14.73
C TRP A 47 21.83 -2.92 15.82
N THR A 48 21.42 -2.66 17.06
CA THR A 48 22.34 -2.68 18.21
C THR A 48 22.35 -4.05 18.87
N GLU A 49 23.51 -4.68 19.00
CA GLU A 49 23.67 -5.97 19.67
C GLU A 49 23.11 -5.92 21.10
N GLY A 50 22.25 -6.87 21.44
CA GLY A 50 21.60 -6.96 22.76
C GLY A 50 20.32 -6.12 22.91
N GLN A 51 20.01 -5.19 22.00
CA GLN A 51 18.75 -4.46 22.00
C GLN A 51 17.66 -5.20 21.23
N GLU A 52 16.39 -4.90 21.57
CA GLU A 52 15.25 -5.35 20.77
C GLU A 52 15.11 -4.46 19.55
N GLU A 53 15.39 -5.03 18.39
CA GLU A 53 15.33 -4.37 17.10
C GLU A 53 14.26 -5.04 16.24
N THR A 54 13.65 -4.26 15.36
CA THR A 54 12.61 -4.73 14.44
C THR A 54 12.99 -4.39 13.01
N LEU A 55 12.76 -5.32 12.09
CA LEU A 55 13.02 -5.07 10.67
C LEU A 55 12.01 -4.06 10.15
N ASN A 56 12.43 -2.83 9.89
CA ASN A 56 11.51 -1.79 9.48
C ASN A 56 11.37 -1.81 7.95
N CYS A 57 10.50 -2.68 7.41
CA CYS A 57 10.24 -2.78 5.98
C CYS A 57 8.74 -2.87 5.71
N ARG A 58 8.18 -1.85 5.05
CA ARG A 58 6.77 -1.78 4.67
C ARG A 58 6.66 -1.75 3.15
N ALA A 59 5.80 -2.60 2.63
CA ALA A 59 5.49 -2.63 1.21
C ALA A 59 4.26 -1.78 0.90
N GLY A 60 4.34 -1.00 -0.17
CA GLY A 60 3.23 -0.25 -0.73
C GLY A 60 2.47 -1.10 -1.74
N GLY A 61 1.17 -0.87 -1.86
CA GLY A 61 0.30 -1.62 -2.78
C GLY A 61 -1.15 -1.61 -2.31
N ARG A 62 -2.07 -1.81 -3.25
CA ARG A 62 -3.51 -1.92 -2.98
C ARG A 62 -4.07 -3.06 -3.84
N PRO A 63 -4.62 -4.15 -3.29
CA PRO A 63 -4.79 -4.48 -1.87
C PRO A 63 -3.49 -4.51 -1.05
N ARG A 64 -3.57 -4.50 0.29
CA ARG A 64 -2.37 -4.46 1.15
C ARG A 64 -1.48 -5.68 0.87
N PRO A 65 -0.23 -5.50 0.40
CA PRO A 65 0.64 -6.63 0.11
C PRO A 65 1.13 -7.29 1.40
N GLN A 66 1.30 -8.61 1.36
CA GLN A 66 1.98 -9.36 2.41
C GLN A 66 3.49 -9.31 2.17
N ILE A 67 4.24 -8.86 3.16
CA ILE A 67 5.70 -8.81 3.09
C ILE A 67 6.32 -9.95 3.90
N VAL A 68 7.28 -10.64 3.29
CA VAL A 68 8.06 -11.71 3.91
C VAL A 68 9.52 -11.45 3.62
N CYS A 69 10.34 -11.28 4.66
CA CYS A 69 11.78 -11.08 4.52
C CYS A 69 12.52 -12.33 4.95
N SER A 70 13.39 -12.86 4.09
CA SER A 70 14.19 -14.04 4.41
C SER A 70 15.67 -13.81 4.17
N LYS A 71 16.51 -14.36 5.03
CA LYS A 71 17.96 -14.42 4.88
C LYS A 71 18.36 -15.87 4.65
N GLY A 72 18.62 -16.21 3.39
CA GLY A 72 18.89 -17.59 3.00
C GLY A 72 17.70 -18.50 3.31
N GLN A 73 17.86 -19.38 4.31
CA GLN A 73 16.87 -20.36 4.72
C GLN A 73 16.01 -19.90 5.92
N GLU A 74 16.37 -18.78 6.55
CA GLU A 74 15.67 -18.24 7.72
C GLU A 74 14.68 -17.14 7.29
N SER A 75 13.39 -17.31 7.60
CA SER A 75 12.37 -16.28 7.42
C SER A 75 12.25 -15.42 8.67
N LEU A 76 12.34 -14.10 8.53
CA LEU A 76 12.03 -13.15 9.59
C LEU A 76 10.69 -12.48 9.35
N ASP A 77 9.86 -12.51 10.39
CA ASP A 77 8.70 -11.63 10.45
C ASP A 77 9.15 -10.20 10.67
N THR A 78 8.70 -9.33 9.78
CA THR A 78 9.02 -7.90 9.77
C THR A 78 8.32 -7.13 10.91
N GLU A 79 7.32 -7.75 11.54
CA GLU A 79 6.53 -7.17 12.64
C GLU A 79 7.02 -7.61 14.03
N SER A 80 7.91 -8.61 14.14
CA SER A 80 8.41 -9.09 15.42
C SER A 80 9.69 -8.37 15.85
N SER A 81 9.65 -7.75 17.03
CA SER A 81 10.87 -7.31 17.71
C SER A 81 11.67 -8.52 18.15
N ARG A 82 12.99 -8.44 18.00
CA ARG A 82 13.91 -9.52 18.38
C ARG A 82 15.18 -8.94 18.95
N ARG A 83 15.78 -9.66 19.90
CA ARG A 83 17.11 -9.27 20.40
C ARG A 83 18.12 -9.41 19.27
N ALA A 84 18.69 -8.30 18.85
CA ALA A 84 19.72 -8.29 17.82
C ALA A 84 20.99 -8.96 18.34
N HIS A 85 21.59 -9.80 17.50
CA HIS A 85 22.84 -10.50 17.76
C HIS A 85 23.65 -10.55 16.46
N ARG A 86 24.95 -10.80 16.54
CA ARG A 86 25.85 -10.79 15.36
C ARG A 86 25.40 -11.71 14.22
N GLY A 87 24.73 -12.82 14.53
CA GLY A 87 24.18 -13.74 13.55
C GLY A 87 23.07 -13.14 12.67
N HIS A 88 22.40 -12.07 13.11
CA HIS A 88 21.42 -11.36 12.29
C HIS A 88 22.07 -10.52 11.17
N ALA A 89 23.33 -10.09 11.30
CA ALA A 89 23.98 -9.25 10.28
C ALA A 89 24.06 -9.96 8.91
N GLY A 90 23.65 -9.29 7.84
CA GLY A 90 23.66 -9.87 6.49
C GLY A 90 22.59 -9.29 5.56
N VAL A 91 22.43 -9.91 4.39
CA VAL A 91 21.48 -9.46 3.37
C VAL A 91 20.19 -10.29 3.45
N TYR A 92 19.08 -9.59 3.65
CA TYR A 92 17.72 -10.10 3.68
C TYR A 92 17.03 -9.80 2.35
N ARG A 93 16.35 -10.80 1.79
CA ARG A 93 15.50 -10.64 0.63
C ARG A 93 14.05 -10.50 1.08
N CYS A 94 13.54 -9.28 1.00
CA CYS A 94 12.16 -8.95 1.29
C CYS A 94 11.29 -9.10 0.04
N ARG A 95 10.21 -9.88 0.15
CA ARG A 95 9.26 -10.14 -0.92
C ARG A 95 7.87 -9.69 -0.51
N ALA A 96 7.33 -8.72 -1.23
CA ALA A 96 5.96 -8.26 -1.08
C ALA A 96 5.07 -8.89 -2.15
N THR A 97 4.06 -9.64 -1.73
CA THR A 97 3.15 -10.36 -2.63
C THR A 97 1.73 -9.81 -2.48
N ASN A 98 1.07 -9.62 -3.61
CA ASN A 98 -0.32 -9.19 -3.68
C ASN A 98 -1.00 -9.89 -4.87
N GLU A 99 -2.32 -9.82 -4.95
CA GLU A 99 -3.11 -10.39 -6.06
C GLU A 99 -2.69 -9.84 -7.43
N LEU A 100 -2.09 -8.65 -7.46
CA LEU A 100 -1.64 -7.98 -8.69
C LEU A 100 -0.20 -8.35 -9.10
N GLY A 101 0.56 -9.03 -8.24
CA GLY A 101 1.93 -9.42 -8.53
C GLY A 101 2.84 -9.50 -7.30
N THR A 102 4.14 -9.39 -7.54
CA THR A 102 5.16 -9.55 -6.49
C THR A 102 6.30 -8.57 -6.71
N ALA A 103 6.79 -7.95 -5.63
CA ALA A 103 7.97 -7.10 -5.62
C ALA A 103 9.01 -7.66 -4.66
N GLU A 104 10.27 -7.62 -5.04
CA GLU A 104 11.39 -8.10 -4.23
C GLU A 104 12.42 -6.98 -4.03
N ARG A 105 13.04 -6.94 -2.84
CA ARG A 105 14.11 -6.01 -2.52
C ARG A 105 15.09 -6.60 -1.52
N ASN A 106 16.37 -6.29 -1.70
CA ASN A 106 17.42 -6.69 -0.78
C ASN A 106 17.66 -5.60 0.28
N VAL A 107 17.74 -6.01 1.53
CA VAL A 107 17.96 -5.18 2.72
C VAL A 107 19.15 -5.72 3.47
N THR A 108 20.15 -4.88 3.71
CA THR A 108 21.36 -5.22 4.45
C THR A 108 21.20 -4.78 5.89
N ILE A 109 21.37 -5.70 6.83
CA ILE A 109 21.38 -5.40 8.26
C ILE A 109 22.82 -5.43 8.76
N TRP A 110 23.22 -4.34 9.40
CA TRP A 110 24.47 -4.20 10.13
C TRP A 110 24.17 -4.32 11.61
N VAL A 111 24.95 -5.12 12.32
CA VAL A 111 24.85 -5.19 13.79
C VAL A 111 26.04 -4.44 14.36
N ILE A 112 25.77 -3.37 15.10
CA ILE A 112 26.76 -2.60 15.84
C ILE A 112 26.85 -3.15 17.27
N CYS A 113 28.06 -3.15 17.83
CA CYS A 113 28.35 -3.68 19.16
C CYS A 113 28.62 -2.54 20.15
#